data_AF-A0A9P5NIX5-F1
#
_entry.id   AF-A0A9P5NIX5-F1
#
_cell.length_a   1.000
_cell.length_b   1.000
_cell.length_c   1.000
_cell.angle_alpha   90.00
_cell.angle_beta   90.00
_cell.angle_gamma   90.00
#
_symmetry.space_group_name_H-M   'P 1'
#
loop_
_entity.id
_entity.type
_entity.pdbx_description
1 polymer ?
#
loop_
_entity_poly.entity_id
_entity_poly.type
_entity_poly.pdbx_seq_one_letter_code
_entity_poly.pdbx_strand_id
1 'polypeptide(L)'
;MKTFCALFLFLFATLPSLTWSATIPNADTPLFYLVATSPASVNLLPLRKTAGGGGYASLLGSGAPAEFYFWQGQLALYDPSGFYRPFIDTHEDANGCQKFGALGYSGGSNTNKCASFGGFQLQSNTQDSQLGAQLVFNYVGGFYSCTSGSQVWYKINPDDGPTGCQPIILYTVPVY
;
A
#
# COMPACT_ATOMS: atom_id res chain seq x y z
N MET A 1 -4.85 -55.68 -40.53
CA MET A 1 -4.43 -56.09 -39.17
C MET A 1 -3.99 -54.86 -38.39
N LYS A 2 -4.27 -54.84 -37.09
CA LYS A 2 -4.34 -53.72 -36.14
C LYS A 2 -2.98 -53.09 -35.77
N THR A 3 -3.00 -51.78 -35.48
CA THR A 3 -2.40 -51.09 -34.29
C THR A 3 -2.79 -49.60 -34.36
N PHE A 4 -3.79 -49.09 -33.65
CA PHE A 4 -3.76 -48.56 -32.27
C PHE A 4 -2.40 -47.99 -31.84
N CYS A 5 -2.29 -46.66 -31.73
CA CYS A 5 -1.40 -46.03 -30.76
C CYS A 5 -1.78 -44.57 -30.45
N ALA A 6 -2.10 -44.35 -29.17
CA ALA A 6 -1.83 -43.16 -28.36
C ALA A 6 -2.56 -41.84 -28.69
N LEU A 7 -3.78 -41.78 -28.18
CA LEU A 7 -4.49 -40.61 -27.70
C LEU A 7 -3.79 -40.10 -26.41
N PHE A 8 -2.78 -39.24 -26.52
CA PHE A 8 -2.10 -38.61 -25.38
C PHE A 8 -1.38 -37.34 -25.85
N LEU A 9 -1.51 -36.23 -25.11
CA LEU A 9 -1.13 -34.82 -25.42
C LEU A 9 -2.36 -34.03 -25.89
N PHE A 10 -3.04 -33.23 -25.06
CA PHE A 10 -2.51 -32.15 -24.24
C PHE A 10 -3.39 -32.01 -22.98
N LEU A 11 -2.93 -32.55 -21.84
CA LEU A 11 -3.34 -32.04 -20.54
C LEU A 11 -2.23 -31.10 -20.07
N PHE A 12 -2.14 -29.91 -20.66
CA PHE A 12 -1.46 -28.81 -19.97
C PHE A 12 -2.38 -28.41 -18.83
N ALA A 13 -2.27 -29.17 -17.74
CA ALA A 13 -2.68 -28.74 -16.43
C ALA A 13 -2.08 -27.35 -16.24
N THR A 14 -2.96 -26.36 -16.18
CA THR A 14 -2.68 -25.03 -15.68
C THR A 14 -2.09 -25.21 -14.29
N LEU A 15 -0.76 -25.26 -14.18
CA LEU A 15 -0.07 -25.09 -12.93
C LEU A 15 -0.52 -23.72 -12.41
N PRO A 16 -1.28 -23.62 -11.31
CA PRO A 16 -1.29 -22.36 -10.59
C PRO A 16 0.18 -22.17 -10.22
N SER A 17 0.81 -21.16 -10.82
CA SER A 17 2.13 -20.72 -10.40
C SER A 17 2.04 -20.55 -8.89
N LEU A 18 2.72 -21.42 -8.14
CA LEU A 18 2.88 -21.28 -6.70
C LEU A 18 3.71 -20.03 -6.51
N THR A 19 3.01 -18.93 -6.32
CA THR A 19 3.58 -17.62 -6.04
C THR A 19 4.10 -17.66 -4.61
N TRP A 20 5.39 -17.97 -4.45
CA TRP A 20 6.06 -17.97 -3.16
C TRP A 20 6.27 -16.53 -2.71
N SER A 21 5.40 -16.03 -1.83
CA SER A 21 5.58 -14.70 -1.29
C SER A 21 6.61 -14.70 -0.17
N ALA A 22 7.53 -13.73 -0.17
CA ALA A 22 8.52 -13.58 0.88
C ALA A 22 7.83 -13.28 2.22
N THR A 23 7.97 -14.19 3.20
CA THR A 23 7.38 -14.02 4.53
C THR A 23 8.46 -13.59 5.52
N ILE A 24 8.20 -12.50 6.25
CA ILE A 24 8.99 -12.16 7.42
C ILE A 24 8.57 -13.10 8.55
N PRO A 25 9.51 -13.72 9.29
CA PRO A 25 9.16 -14.57 10.42
C PRO A 25 8.21 -13.87 11.41
N ASN A 26 7.10 -14.54 11.75
CA ASN A 26 6.03 -14.04 12.62
C ASN A 26 5.20 -12.86 12.09
N ALA A 27 5.32 -12.49 10.81
CA ALA A 27 4.40 -11.54 10.20
C ALA A 27 3.01 -12.17 10.01
N ASP A 28 1.97 -11.35 10.17
CA ASP A 28 0.57 -11.75 9.96
C ASP A 28 0.25 -11.89 8.47
N THR A 29 1.02 -11.21 7.61
CA THR A 29 0.91 -11.29 6.15
C THR A 29 2.27 -11.54 5.51
N PRO A 30 2.31 -12.13 4.32
CA PRO A 30 3.50 -12.05 3.46
C PRO A 30 3.83 -10.60 3.09
N LEU A 31 5.02 -10.38 2.54
CA LEU A 31 5.41 -9.08 2.00
C LEU A 31 4.59 -8.74 0.76
N PHE A 32 4.17 -7.49 0.67
CA PHE A 32 3.45 -6.94 -0.47
C PHE A 32 3.93 -5.52 -0.79
N TYR A 33 3.88 -5.16 -2.07
CA TYR A 33 3.92 -3.79 -2.53
C TYR A 33 2.53 -3.16 -2.40
N LEU A 34 2.48 -1.83 -2.25
CA LEU A 34 1.27 -1.06 -2.47
C LEU A 34 1.37 -0.36 -3.81
N VAL A 35 0.34 -0.49 -4.63
CA VAL A 35 0.28 0.09 -5.97
C VAL A 35 -0.96 0.95 -6.11
N ALA A 36 -0.75 2.21 -6.48
CA ALA A 36 -1.81 3.18 -6.67
C ALA A 36 -2.47 3.02 -8.04
N THR A 37 -3.80 3.01 -8.01
CA THR A 37 -4.67 3.27 -9.15
C THR A 37 -5.31 4.64 -8.99
N SER A 38 -5.62 5.33 -10.09
CA SER A 38 -6.37 6.59 -10.06
C SER A 38 -7.30 6.67 -11.26
N PRO A 39 -8.49 7.30 -11.14
CA PRO A 39 -9.33 7.57 -12.31
C PRO A 39 -8.63 8.42 -13.39
N ALA A 40 -7.62 9.21 -13.00
CA ALA A 40 -6.90 10.12 -13.87
C ALA A 40 -5.73 9.46 -14.64
N SER A 41 -5.39 8.20 -14.36
CA SER A 41 -4.24 7.52 -14.97
C SER A 41 -4.49 6.02 -15.12
N VAL A 42 -4.19 5.48 -16.31
CA VAL A 42 -4.22 4.03 -16.56
C VAL A 42 -2.99 3.30 -15.99
N ASN A 43 -1.95 4.05 -15.62
CA ASN A 43 -0.72 3.47 -15.11
C ASN A 43 -0.84 3.19 -13.61
N LEU A 44 -0.48 1.96 -13.25
CA LEU A 44 -0.28 1.51 -11.88
C LEU A 44 1.06 2.02 -11.36
N LEU A 45 1.04 2.86 -10.30
CA LEU A 45 2.25 3.44 -9.74
C LEU A 45 2.57 2.86 -8.37
N PRO A 46 3.76 2.28 -8.16
CA PRO A 46 4.13 1.73 -6.85
C PRO A 46 4.31 2.85 -5.82
N LEU A 47 3.89 2.58 -4.60
CA LEU A 47 4.17 3.42 -3.44
C LEU A 47 5.65 3.27 -3.08
N ARG A 48 6.29 4.39 -2.74
CA ARG A 48 7.72 4.49 -2.43
C ARG A 48 7.91 5.31 -1.16
N LYS A 49 8.99 5.03 -0.44
CA LYS A 49 9.50 5.91 0.63
C LYS A 49 10.45 6.92 0.00
N THR A 50 10.21 8.22 0.22
CA THR A 50 11.12 9.26 -0.27
C THR A 50 12.46 9.17 0.47
N ALA A 51 13.57 9.19 -0.28
CA ALA A 51 14.92 9.14 0.28
C ALA A 51 15.30 10.45 1.04
N GLY A 52 14.62 11.56 0.76
CA GLY A 52 14.77 12.85 1.45
C GLY A 52 13.44 13.37 1.99
N GLY A 53 13.49 14.13 3.08
CA GLY A 53 12.33 14.87 3.61
C GLY A 53 11.51 14.19 4.72
N GLY A 54 12.10 13.29 5.52
CA GLY A 54 11.42 12.73 6.70
C GLY A 54 10.71 11.38 6.48
N GLY A 55 10.92 10.75 5.33
CA GLY A 55 10.42 9.40 5.05
C GLY A 55 8.92 9.36 4.75
N TYR A 56 8.46 10.15 3.78
CA TYR A 56 7.05 10.15 3.37
C TYR A 56 6.79 9.25 2.17
N ALA A 57 5.51 8.92 1.97
CA ALA A 57 5.05 8.12 0.86
C ALA A 57 4.92 8.96 -0.42
N SER A 58 5.41 8.41 -1.53
CA SER A 58 5.33 9.02 -2.85
C SER A 58 4.96 7.99 -3.91
N LEU A 59 4.28 8.43 -4.97
CA LEU A 59 4.05 7.62 -6.18
C LEU A 59 5.09 7.91 -7.27
N LEU A 60 5.87 8.97 -7.08
CA LEU A 60 6.88 9.44 -8.02
C LEU A 60 8.27 9.43 -7.38
N GLY A 61 9.29 9.61 -8.21
CA GLY A 61 10.70 9.64 -7.79
C GLY A 61 11.46 8.35 -8.07
N SER A 62 12.75 8.39 -7.76
CA SER A 62 13.70 7.30 -7.97
C SER A 62 13.87 6.47 -6.70
N GLY A 63 13.87 5.14 -6.82
CA GLY A 63 14.10 4.22 -5.71
C GLY A 63 13.53 2.83 -5.99
N ALA A 64 13.56 1.95 -5.00
CA ALA A 64 12.76 0.72 -5.04
C ALA A 64 11.31 1.02 -4.59
N PRO A 65 10.30 0.27 -5.07
CA PRO A 65 9.00 0.22 -4.43
C PRO A 65 9.13 -0.11 -2.93
N ALA A 66 8.28 0.48 -2.11
CA ALA A 66 8.22 0.19 -0.69
C ALA A 66 7.52 -1.15 -0.46
N GLU A 67 8.10 -1.98 0.38
CA GLU A 67 7.58 -3.29 0.77
C GLU A 67 6.92 -3.22 2.15
N PHE A 68 5.76 -3.84 2.29
CA PHE A 68 4.95 -3.77 3.48
C PHE A 68 4.52 -5.15 3.95
N TYR A 69 4.25 -5.25 5.24
CA TYR A 69 3.66 -6.43 5.87
C TYR A 69 2.86 -6.00 7.09
N PHE A 70 1.96 -6.86 7.57
CA PHE A 70 1.33 -6.69 8.86
C PHE A 70 2.05 -7.52 9.91
N TRP A 71 2.21 -6.93 11.09
CA TRP A 71 2.75 -7.60 12.28
C TRP A 71 1.98 -7.15 13.51
N GLN A 72 1.40 -8.10 14.24
CA GLN A 72 0.53 -7.84 15.38
C GLN A 72 -0.61 -6.86 15.05
N GLY A 73 -1.20 -6.99 13.86
CA GLY A 73 -2.29 -6.14 13.38
C GLY A 73 -1.88 -4.69 13.06
N GLN A 74 -0.58 -4.40 12.96
CA GLN A 74 -0.07 -3.09 12.56
C GLN A 74 0.61 -3.20 11.19
N LEU A 75 0.35 -2.23 10.31
CA LEU A 75 1.11 -2.10 9.07
C LEU A 75 2.55 -1.73 9.41
N ALA A 76 3.51 -2.35 8.73
CA ALA A 76 4.93 -2.09 8.86
C ALA A 76 5.57 -1.96 7.48
N LEU A 77 6.55 -1.08 7.37
CA LEU A 77 7.43 -0.99 6.21
C LEU A 77 8.65 -1.89 6.44
N TYR A 78 8.93 -2.76 5.48
CA TYR A 78 10.15 -3.54 5.48
C TYR A 78 11.32 -2.67 5.00
N ASP A 79 12.32 -2.53 5.86
CA ASP A 79 13.58 -1.84 5.58
C ASP A 79 14.68 -2.62 6.31
N PRO A 80 15.72 -3.12 5.61
CA PRO A 80 16.82 -3.83 6.26
C PRO A 80 17.54 -3.01 7.34
N SER A 81 17.42 -1.68 7.28
CA SER A 81 18.06 -0.75 8.20
C SER A 81 17.31 -0.61 9.53
N GLY A 82 16.08 -1.11 9.64
CA GLY A 82 15.30 -1.03 10.88
C GLY A 82 13.79 -1.13 10.68
N PHE A 83 13.06 -1.09 11.79
CA PHE A 83 11.60 -1.15 11.78
C PHE A 83 11.00 0.24 11.55
N TYR A 84 10.19 0.39 10.51
CA TYR A 84 9.49 1.64 10.21
C TYR A 84 7.98 1.44 10.28
N ARG A 85 7.32 2.29 11.06
CA ARG A 85 5.87 2.31 11.22
C ARG A 85 5.26 3.36 10.30
N PRO A 86 4.40 2.98 9.36
CA PRO A 86 3.56 3.92 8.65
C PRO A 86 2.65 4.69 9.61
N PHE A 87 2.41 5.95 9.29
CA PHE A 87 1.50 6.80 10.04
C PHE A 87 0.85 7.84 9.15
N ILE A 88 -0.31 8.35 9.57
CA ILE A 88 -0.91 9.54 8.97
C ILE A 88 -0.47 10.76 9.77
N ASP A 89 0.29 11.63 9.14
CA ASP A 89 0.86 12.85 9.70
C ASP A 89 -0.18 13.99 9.66
N THR A 90 -1.22 13.87 10.48
CA THR A 90 -2.18 14.97 10.66
C THR A 90 -1.53 16.03 11.55
N HIS A 91 -1.66 17.31 11.21
CA HIS A 91 -1.10 18.40 12.02
C HIS A 91 -2.14 18.98 12.98
N GLU A 92 -1.68 19.70 13.99
CA GLU A 92 -2.53 20.46 14.90
C GLU A 92 -2.69 21.90 14.38
N ASP A 93 -3.91 22.44 14.44
CA ASP A 93 -4.18 23.86 14.25
C ASP A 93 -4.96 24.44 15.45
N ALA A 94 -5.47 25.67 15.32
CA ALA A 94 -6.26 26.32 16.38
C ALA A 94 -7.55 25.55 16.77
N ASN A 95 -8.00 24.60 15.95
CA ASN A 95 -9.19 23.77 16.15
C ASN A 95 -8.85 22.32 16.56
N GLY A 96 -7.56 22.01 16.77
CA GLY A 96 -7.06 20.70 17.16
C GLY A 96 -6.47 19.88 16.01
N CYS A 97 -6.45 18.56 16.15
CA CYS A 97 -5.89 17.67 15.14
C CYS A 97 -6.73 17.67 13.86
N GLN A 98 -6.07 17.91 12.73
CA GLN A 98 -6.70 17.92 11.42
C GLN A 98 -7.24 16.54 11.02
N LYS A 99 -8.21 16.55 10.11
CA LYS A 99 -8.88 15.36 9.55
C LYS A 99 -8.18 14.80 8.30
N PHE A 100 -6.99 15.29 8.01
CA PHE A 100 -6.17 14.90 6.86
C PHE A 100 -4.69 15.00 7.21
N GLY A 101 -3.86 14.24 6.51
CA GLY A 101 -2.42 14.20 6.76
C GLY A 101 -1.66 13.41 5.70
N ALA A 102 -0.36 13.68 5.57
CA ALA A 102 0.49 12.93 4.66
C ALA A 102 0.75 11.51 5.19
N LEU A 103 0.85 10.51 4.31
CA LEU A 103 1.29 9.18 4.70
C LEU A 103 2.82 9.19 4.89
N GLY A 104 3.27 8.94 6.11
CA GLY A 104 4.69 8.95 6.51
C GLY A 104 5.17 7.61 7.06
N TYR A 105 6.48 7.47 7.26
CA TYR A 105 7.14 6.29 7.85
C TYR A 105 8.11 6.72 8.95
N SER A 106 7.84 6.31 10.20
CA SER A 106 8.70 6.63 11.35
C SER A 106 9.50 5.41 11.80
N GLY A 107 10.82 5.55 11.91
CA GLY A 107 11.71 4.56 12.52
C GLY A 107 11.92 4.73 14.02
N GLY A 108 11.26 5.72 14.65
CA GLY A 108 11.47 6.09 16.05
C GLY A 108 10.30 6.87 16.65
N SER A 109 10.60 7.70 17.65
CA SER A 109 9.60 8.59 18.25
C SER A 109 9.17 9.67 17.26
N ASN A 110 7.88 9.98 17.25
CA ASN A 110 7.31 11.11 16.52
C ASN A 110 6.84 12.15 17.54
N THR A 111 7.24 13.40 17.32
CA THR A 111 6.88 14.54 18.19
C THR A 111 5.49 15.09 17.89
N ASN A 112 4.91 14.73 16.74
CA ASN A 112 3.56 15.12 16.37
C ASN A 112 2.53 14.30 17.14
N LYS A 113 1.80 14.96 18.03
CA LYS A 113 0.77 14.35 18.88
C LYS A 113 -0.49 13.94 18.11
N CYS A 114 -0.71 14.52 16.94
CA CYS A 114 -1.84 14.21 16.08
C CYS A 114 -1.55 13.03 15.13
N ALA A 115 -0.27 12.66 14.96
CA ALA A 115 0.11 11.55 14.11
C ALA A 115 -0.55 10.23 14.54
N SER A 116 -1.16 9.56 13.58
CA SER A 116 -1.89 8.32 13.82
C SER A 116 -1.16 7.12 13.22
N PHE A 117 -0.64 6.24 14.08
CA PHE A 117 0.12 5.04 13.69
C PHE A 117 -0.76 3.80 13.52
N GLY A 118 -1.91 3.79 14.19
CA GLY A 118 -2.89 2.72 14.12
C GLY A 118 -4.03 3.06 13.18
N GLY A 119 -4.77 2.03 12.76
CA GLY A 119 -5.94 2.19 11.91
C GLY A 119 -5.72 1.80 10.46
N PHE A 120 -4.54 1.33 10.07
CA PHE A 120 -4.36 0.70 8.75
C PHE A 120 -4.93 -0.71 8.76
N GLN A 121 -5.72 -1.06 7.74
CA GLN A 121 -6.20 -2.43 7.53
C GLN A 121 -6.19 -2.78 6.04
N LEU A 122 -6.31 -4.07 5.75
CA LEU A 122 -6.55 -4.57 4.41
C LEU A 122 -8.03 -4.90 4.25
N GLN A 123 -8.67 -4.30 3.26
CA GLN A 123 -10.03 -4.61 2.85
C GLN A 123 -9.98 -5.40 1.55
N SER A 124 -10.50 -6.63 1.56
CA SER A 124 -10.65 -7.41 0.34
C SER A 124 -11.55 -6.68 -0.66
N ASN A 125 -11.13 -6.63 -1.92
CA ASN A 125 -11.96 -6.06 -2.97
C ASN A 125 -13.21 -6.95 -3.16
N THR A 126 -14.39 -6.40 -2.90
CA THR A 126 -15.65 -7.14 -2.94
C THR A 126 -16.16 -7.33 -4.37
N GLN A 127 -15.68 -6.55 -5.33
CA GLN A 127 -16.07 -6.66 -6.74
C GLN A 127 -15.19 -7.66 -7.52
N ASP A 128 -13.94 -7.84 -7.11
CA ASP A 128 -13.02 -8.80 -7.74
C ASP A 128 -12.05 -9.37 -6.71
N SER A 129 -12.28 -10.61 -6.30
CA SER A 129 -11.43 -11.33 -5.35
C SER A 129 -10.08 -11.76 -5.92
N GLN A 130 -9.86 -11.60 -7.23
CA GLN A 130 -8.57 -11.83 -7.88
C GLN A 130 -7.65 -10.61 -7.77
N LEU A 131 -8.21 -9.41 -7.57
CA LEU A 131 -7.42 -8.22 -7.26
C LEU A 131 -6.94 -8.29 -5.81
N GLY A 132 -5.76 -7.73 -5.56
CA GLY A 132 -5.21 -7.63 -4.21
C GLY A 132 -6.14 -6.86 -3.26
N ALA A 133 -5.86 -6.96 -1.96
CA ALA A 133 -6.60 -6.21 -0.96
C ALA A 133 -6.29 -4.71 -1.07
N GLN A 134 -7.27 -3.88 -0.78
CA GLN A 134 -7.07 -2.43 -0.68
C GLN A 134 -6.55 -2.07 0.72
N LEU A 135 -5.55 -1.20 0.78
CA LEU A 135 -5.20 -0.54 2.04
C LEU A 135 -6.25 0.50 2.38
N VAL A 136 -6.82 0.39 3.58
CA VAL A 136 -7.76 1.36 4.14
C VAL A 136 -7.24 1.91 5.47
N PHE A 137 -7.78 3.06 5.86
CA PHE A 137 -7.48 3.67 7.15
C PHE A 137 -8.77 3.95 7.92
N ASN A 138 -8.99 3.22 9.03
CA ASN A 138 -10.17 3.29 9.89
C ASN A 138 -11.52 3.10 9.14
N TYR A 139 -11.49 2.56 7.92
CA TYR A 139 -12.67 2.42 7.05
C TYR A 139 -13.44 3.73 6.78
N VAL A 140 -12.78 4.88 6.93
CA VAL A 140 -13.33 6.21 6.68
C VAL A 140 -12.40 6.92 5.70
N GLY A 141 -12.91 7.87 4.93
CA GLY A 141 -12.09 8.70 4.05
C GLY A 141 -11.45 7.94 2.90
N GLY A 142 -10.30 8.45 2.43
CA GLY A 142 -9.55 7.83 1.33
C GLY A 142 -8.14 8.36 1.18
N PHE A 143 -7.36 7.68 0.35
CA PHE A 143 -6.02 8.12 -0.04
C PHE A 143 -6.09 9.00 -1.29
N TYR A 144 -5.19 9.97 -1.33
CA TYR A 144 -5.09 10.96 -2.38
C TYR A 144 -3.64 11.15 -2.78
N SER A 145 -3.43 11.34 -4.06
CA SER A 145 -2.16 11.78 -4.63
C SER A 145 -2.21 13.30 -4.76
N CYS A 146 -1.33 13.99 -4.05
CA CYS A 146 -1.23 15.45 -4.06
C CYS A 146 0.10 15.88 -4.71
N THR A 147 0.20 17.14 -5.10
CA THR A 147 1.43 17.71 -5.70
C THR A 147 1.87 16.90 -6.92
N SER A 148 0.90 16.63 -7.82
CA SER A 148 1.08 15.89 -9.07
C SER A 148 1.68 14.48 -8.95
N GLY A 149 1.39 13.72 -7.89
CA GLY A 149 1.96 12.36 -7.71
C GLY A 149 3.09 12.27 -6.70
N SER A 150 3.63 13.41 -6.27
CA SER A 150 4.85 13.45 -5.47
C SER A 150 4.61 13.04 -4.02
N GLN A 151 3.38 13.12 -3.50
CA GLN A 151 3.09 12.75 -2.12
C GLN A 151 1.71 12.12 -1.98
N VAL A 152 1.63 11.09 -1.14
CA VAL A 152 0.37 10.44 -0.78
C VAL A 152 -0.15 11.01 0.53
N TRP A 153 -1.43 11.37 0.53
CA TRP A 153 -2.17 11.93 1.64
C TRP A 153 -3.37 11.05 1.96
N TYR A 154 -3.78 11.05 3.22
CA TYR A 154 -5.08 10.55 3.65
C TYR A 154 -5.98 11.73 4.00
N LYS A 155 -7.23 11.66 3.59
CA LYS A 155 -8.24 12.67 3.94
C LYS A 155 -9.55 11.99 4.34
N ILE A 156 -10.15 12.43 5.43
CA ILE A 156 -11.50 12.01 5.81
C ILE A 156 -12.53 12.59 4.82
N ASN A 157 -12.46 13.89 4.53
CA ASN A 157 -13.30 14.52 3.50
C ASN A 157 -12.46 14.90 2.28
N PRO A 158 -12.98 14.74 1.04
CA PRO A 158 -12.24 15.09 -0.18
C PRO A 158 -11.80 16.56 -0.23
N ASP A 159 -12.64 17.46 0.31
CA ASP A 159 -12.45 18.91 0.31
C ASP A 159 -11.48 19.40 1.40
N ASP A 160 -11.10 18.53 2.33
CA ASP A 160 -10.06 18.84 3.32
C ASP A 160 -8.71 19.04 2.59
N GLY A 161 -7.79 19.79 3.20
CA GLY A 161 -6.50 20.10 2.58
C GLY A 161 -5.63 18.88 2.28
N PRO A 162 -4.50 19.05 1.56
CA PRO A 162 -4.20 20.16 0.64
C PRO A 162 -5.06 20.10 -0.64
N THR A 163 -5.13 21.18 -1.41
CA THR A 163 -5.92 21.22 -2.66
C THR A 163 -5.15 20.61 -3.84
N GLY A 164 -5.84 20.36 -4.96
CA GLY A 164 -5.21 19.84 -6.19
C GLY A 164 -4.81 18.36 -6.10
N CYS A 165 -5.47 17.60 -5.23
CA CYS A 165 -5.22 16.16 -5.09
C CYS A 165 -6.20 15.33 -5.92
N GLN A 166 -5.75 14.17 -6.36
CA GLN A 166 -6.57 13.18 -7.06
C GLN A 166 -6.78 11.95 -6.18
N PRO A 167 -7.99 11.38 -6.11
CA PRO A 167 -8.22 10.17 -5.35
C PRO A 167 -7.41 9.01 -5.94
N ILE A 168 -6.87 8.18 -5.05
CA ILE A 168 -6.15 6.96 -5.40
C ILE A 168 -6.63 5.79 -4.55
N ILE A 169 -6.53 4.59 -5.12
CA ILE A 169 -6.74 3.35 -4.38
C ILE A 169 -5.42 2.59 -4.35
N LEU A 170 -4.97 2.21 -3.16
CA LEU A 170 -3.74 1.47 -2.94
C LEU A 170 -4.05 -0.02 -2.80
N TYR A 171 -3.70 -0.81 -3.81
CA TYR A 171 -3.88 -2.26 -3.81
C TYR A 171 -2.60 -2.99 -3.42
N THR A 172 -2.74 -4.13 -2.75
CA THR A 172 -1.62 -5.02 -2.46
C THR A 172 -1.22 -5.81 -3.71
N VAL A 173 0.09 -5.94 -3.92
CA VAL A 173 0.67 -6.85 -4.91
C VAL A 173 1.73 -7.68 -4.21
N PRO A 174 1.67 -9.02 -4.22
CA PRO A 174 2.65 -9.84 -3.49
C PRO A 174 4.09 -9.60 -3.95
N VAL A 175 5.03 -9.64 -3.02
CA VAL A 175 6.48 -9.66 -3.31
C VAL A 175 6.94 -11.11 -3.51
N TYR A 176 7.75 -11.35 -4.55
CA TYR A 176 8.34 -12.65 -4.91
C TYR A 176 9.86 -12.60 -4.94
#